data_AF-A0A8J6YA48-F1
#
_entry.id   AF-A0A8J6YA48-F1
#
_cell.length_a   1.000
_cell.length_b   1.000
_cell.length_c   1.000
_cell.angle_alpha   90.00
_cell.angle_beta   90.00
_cell.angle_gamma   90.00
#
_symmetry.space_group_name_H-M   'P 1'
#
loop_
_entity.id
_entity.type
_entity.pdbx_description
1 polymer ?
#
loop_
_entity_poly.entity_id
_entity_poly.type
_entity_poly.pdbx_seq_one_letter_code
_entity_poly.pdbx_strand_id
1 'polypeptide(L)'
;DDGRLTDRYGRTANFRHAIIIMTSNLGSVIPSGTSLGFVEGSSRFSGENVKKAVAKSFRKEFLNRIDRIVVFRPLSREVMRSILEYQLKNAFRRRGLRSRTWSVEWDDSALEFLLAKGFTADMGARPLNRAIEQYLLTPLARTIVSHQFPEGDQFLFIRRGEKDDLEVTFIDPDAPEPEEAVTVREEAEELGLPAIILSPRGSEEELACLAARYEQVVEYVAAGPFHEQKTKALELTSMDGFWESPERFGLLGSIETMDRVEAGFKTATSMLDRLKRISAGSTKERVRVPKQLVGRLAHQLYLLGTACEDLKEGRPREAYLLLETGDAGAGGFARKLSAMYKAWAERRGMRLDVLDETKGGADPYRFLCAVSGYGAYTILAPESGLHVLEEPEGEGKHFQRHALRVQVAPQQESPPARGHEKQAALKIMATPSEATPEIVRRYREQPSPLVRDNVRGYRTGRLDLVLSGDFDLIS
;
A
#
# COMPACT_ATOMS: atom_id res chain seq x y z
N ASP A 1 -9.28 38.10 27.97
CA ASP A 1 -10.42 38.18 28.89
C ASP A 1 -11.59 38.94 28.30
N ASP A 2 -11.42 40.18 27.83
CA ASP A 2 -12.56 40.94 27.25
C ASP A 2 -13.00 40.48 25.84
N GLY A 3 -12.18 39.62 25.21
CA GLY A 3 -12.48 39.02 23.90
C GLY A 3 -12.58 40.04 22.77
N ARG A 4 -11.82 41.15 22.86
CA ARG A 4 -11.76 42.19 21.84
C ARG A 4 -10.30 42.52 21.54
N LEU A 5 -9.98 42.70 20.27
CA LEU A 5 -8.67 43.17 19.83
C LEU A 5 -8.88 44.46 19.05
N THR A 6 -8.22 45.53 19.49
CA THR A 6 -8.19 46.80 18.78
C THR A 6 -6.85 46.93 18.07
N ASP A 7 -6.88 47.10 16.75
CA ASP A 7 -5.66 47.31 15.97
C ASP A 7 -5.08 48.72 16.19
N ARG A 8 -3.88 48.96 15.63
CA ARG A 8 -3.21 50.27 15.71
C ARG A 8 -3.95 51.42 15.00
N TYR A 9 -4.99 51.11 14.22
CA TYR A 9 -5.84 52.07 13.53
C TYR A 9 -7.17 52.31 14.27
N GLY A 10 -7.31 51.79 15.50
CA GLY A 10 -8.48 51.96 16.35
C GLY A 10 -9.65 51.05 16.01
N ARG A 11 -9.48 50.10 15.08
CA ARG A 11 -10.55 49.17 14.69
C ARG A 11 -10.64 48.05 15.70
N THR A 12 -11.81 47.91 16.32
CA THR A 12 -12.05 46.88 17.35
C THR A 12 -12.79 45.69 16.74
N ALA A 13 -12.19 44.51 16.85
CA ALA A 13 -12.76 43.25 16.40
C ALA A 13 -13.07 42.34 17.59
N ASN A 14 -14.13 41.53 17.47
CA ASN A 14 -14.52 40.53 18.46
C ASN A 14 -13.70 39.24 18.27
N PHE A 15 -13.02 38.81 19.33
CA PHE A 15 -12.15 37.64 19.42
C PHE A 15 -12.65 36.58 20.41
N ARG A 16 -13.91 36.68 20.89
CA ARG A 16 -14.50 35.69 21.82
C ARG A 16 -14.55 34.26 21.27
N HIS A 17 -14.57 34.09 19.95
CA HIS A 17 -14.54 32.80 19.26
C HIS A 17 -13.43 32.76 18.20
N ALA A 18 -12.20 33.11 18.59
CA ALA A 18 -11.06 33.14 17.68
C ALA A 18 -9.94 32.19 18.14
N ILE A 19 -9.28 31.56 17.18
CA ILE A 19 -8.02 30.83 17.39
C ILE A 19 -6.90 31.75 16.90
N ILE A 20 -5.95 32.06 17.78
CA ILE A 20 -4.78 32.89 17.43
C ILE A 20 -3.58 31.98 17.20
N ILE A 21 -3.05 32.00 15.97
CA ILE A 21 -1.84 31.26 15.60
C ILE A 21 -0.70 32.26 15.44
N MET A 22 0.40 32.03 16.18
CA MET A 22 1.62 32.82 16.09
C MET A 22 2.77 31.93 15.66
N THR A 23 3.64 32.45 14.80
CA THR A 23 4.82 31.73 14.29
C THR A 23 6.09 32.52 14.61
N SER A 24 7.18 31.80 14.84
CA SER A 24 8.48 32.41 15.15
C SER A 24 9.61 31.52 14.67
N ASN A 25 10.68 32.13 14.15
CA ASN A 25 11.86 31.43 13.66
C ASN A 25 12.93 31.22 14.76
N LEU A 26 12.62 31.43 16.04
CA LEU A 26 13.59 31.27 17.14
C LEU A 26 14.26 29.89 17.20
N GLY A 27 13.61 28.85 16.66
CA GLY A 27 14.17 27.51 16.56
C GLY A 27 15.21 27.30 15.45
N SER A 28 15.33 28.21 14.47
CA SER A 28 16.23 28.04 13.31
C SER A 28 17.69 28.39 13.58
N VAL A 29 17.97 29.06 14.71
CA VAL A 29 19.33 29.51 15.10
C VAL A 29 20.07 28.48 15.95
N ILE A 30 19.39 27.41 16.38
CA ILE A 30 19.98 26.33 17.17
C ILE A 30 20.68 25.39 16.19
N PRO A 31 22.03 25.28 16.20
CA PRO A 31 22.73 24.42 15.26
C PRO A 31 22.33 22.96 15.51
N SER A 32 21.89 22.27 14.45
CA SER A 32 21.88 20.81 14.39
C SER A 32 23.34 20.36 14.24
N GLY A 33 24.12 20.42 15.32
CA GLY A 33 25.55 20.16 15.27
C GLY A 33 25.85 18.71 14.92
N THR A 34 26.50 18.48 13.77
CA THR A 34 27.36 17.31 13.55
C THR A 34 28.58 17.51 14.44
N SER A 35 28.67 16.79 15.56
CA SER A 35 29.90 16.76 16.35
C SER A 35 30.94 15.95 15.57
N LEU A 36 32.05 16.58 15.15
CA LEU A 36 33.28 15.85 14.84
C LEU A 36 33.78 15.23 16.14
N GLY A 37 33.54 13.94 16.33
CA GLY A 37 34.01 13.19 17.48
C GLY A 37 33.34 11.82 17.53
N PHE A 38 34.15 10.76 17.54
CA PHE A 38 33.75 9.36 17.59
C PHE A 38 32.88 9.06 18.83
N VAL A 39 31.56 9.24 18.70
CA VAL A 39 30.53 8.57 19.50
C VAL A 39 29.32 8.38 18.58
N GLU A 40 29.00 7.12 18.26
CA GLU A 40 27.78 6.75 17.55
C GLU A 40 26.57 7.05 18.46
N GLY A 41 26.05 8.26 18.33
CA GLY A 41 24.91 8.74 19.08
C GLY A 41 24.36 9.98 18.39
N SER A 42 23.40 9.76 17.49
CA SER A 42 22.61 10.78 16.79
C SER A 42 22.44 12.06 17.62
N SER A 43 23.00 13.19 17.18
CA SER A 43 22.69 14.51 17.74
C SER A 43 21.26 14.89 17.33
N ARG A 44 20.27 14.23 17.96
CA ARG A 44 18.85 14.47 17.70
C ARG A 44 18.53 15.90 18.12
N PHE A 45 17.88 16.62 17.21
CA PHE A 45 17.14 17.84 17.51
C PHE A 45 16.38 17.69 18.85
N SER A 46 16.78 18.46 19.86
CA SER A 46 16.12 18.46 21.17
C SER A 46 15.11 19.59 21.24
N GLY A 47 13.82 19.25 21.34
CA GLY A 47 12.76 20.23 21.54
C GLY A 47 12.92 21.04 22.84
N GLU A 48 13.73 20.58 23.79
CA GLU A 48 14.06 21.33 25.01
C GLU A 48 14.93 22.55 24.73
N ASN A 49 15.85 22.48 23.77
CA ASN A 49 16.69 23.62 23.40
C ASN A 49 15.85 24.73 22.77
N VAL A 50 14.85 24.36 21.96
CA VAL A 50 13.87 25.33 21.42
C VAL A 50 13.03 25.95 22.53
N LYS A 51 12.57 25.16 23.51
CA LYS A 51 11.82 25.69 24.67
C LYS A 51 12.67 26.67 25.50
N LYS A 52 13.97 26.39 25.69
CA LYS A 52 14.90 27.32 26.36
C LYS A 52 15.08 28.62 25.58
N ALA A 53 15.22 28.56 24.25
CA ALA A 53 15.30 29.75 23.40
C ALA A 53 14.02 30.61 23.46
N VAL A 54 12.84 29.97 23.47
CA VAL A 54 11.55 30.64 23.64
C VAL A 54 11.45 31.31 25.02
N ALA A 55 11.81 30.60 26.09
CA ALA A 55 11.80 31.14 27.46
C ALA A 55 12.80 32.28 27.69
N LYS A 56 13.90 32.33 26.93
CA LYS A 56 14.86 33.44 26.95
C LYS A 56 14.36 34.66 26.18
N SER A 57 13.59 34.44 25.11
CA SER A 57 13.16 35.50 24.19
C SER A 57 11.86 36.19 24.61
N PHE A 58 10.98 35.48 25.35
CA PHE A 58 9.70 36.00 25.80
C PHE A 58 9.58 35.98 27.33
N ARG A 59 8.91 36.98 27.89
CA ARG A 59 8.65 37.06 29.34
C ARG A 59 7.66 35.98 29.79
N LYS A 60 7.77 35.52 31.04
CA LYS A 60 6.95 34.43 31.58
C LYS A 60 5.45 34.78 31.58
N GLU A 61 5.10 36.05 31.81
CA GLU A 61 3.71 36.51 31.79
C GLU A 61 3.06 36.35 30.42
N PHE A 62 3.84 36.50 29.34
CA PHE A 62 3.35 36.30 27.99
C PHE A 62 3.21 34.81 27.66
N LEU A 63 4.21 33.99 27.99
CA LEU A 63 4.17 32.55 27.74
C LEU A 63 3.05 31.85 28.51
N ASN A 64 2.73 32.32 29.71
CA ASN A 64 1.61 31.82 30.52
C ASN A 64 0.23 32.14 29.90
N ARG A 65 0.15 32.98 28.86
CA ARG A 65 -1.08 33.26 28.10
C ARG A 65 -1.18 32.44 26.80
N ILE A 66 -0.23 31.54 26.54
CA ILE A 66 -0.23 30.67 25.37
C ILE A 66 -0.62 29.26 25.80
N ASP A 67 -1.74 28.75 25.28
CA ASP A 67 -2.24 27.42 25.65
C ASP A 67 -1.29 26.29 25.23
N ARG A 68 -0.68 26.42 24.05
CA ARG A 68 0.20 25.37 23.49
C ARG A 68 1.30 25.95 22.61
N ILE A 69 2.53 25.51 22.87
CA ILE A 69 3.71 25.78 22.03
C ILE A 69 4.04 24.51 21.26
N VAL A 70 3.96 24.59 19.92
CA VAL A 70 4.29 23.48 19.03
C VAL A 70 5.68 23.72 18.44
N VAL A 71 6.61 22.80 18.71
CA VAL A 71 7.97 22.85 18.14
C VAL A 71 7.98 22.08 16.83
N PHE A 72 8.24 22.79 15.73
CA PHE A 72 8.43 22.17 14.42
C PHE A 72 9.76 21.42 14.40
N ARG A 73 9.70 20.13 14.09
CA ARG A 73 10.89 19.32 13.85
C ARG A 73 11.44 19.64 12.46
N PRO A 74 12.76 19.51 12.25
CA PRO A 74 13.33 19.54 10.90
C PRO A 74 12.61 18.52 10.01
N LEU A 75 12.39 18.87 8.75
CA LEU A 75 11.76 17.96 7.80
C LEU A 75 12.73 16.82 7.51
N SER A 76 12.31 15.58 7.76
CA SER A 76 13.05 14.41 7.30
C SER A 76 12.95 14.29 5.79
N ARG A 77 13.87 13.52 5.18
CA ARG A 77 13.86 13.25 3.74
C ARG A 77 12.55 12.60 3.28
N GLU A 78 11.97 11.71 4.10
CA GLU A 78 10.68 11.07 3.85
C GLU A 78 9.51 12.08 3.84
N VAL A 79 9.49 13.01 4.81
CA VAL A 79 8.47 14.08 4.84
C VAL A 79 8.66 15.02 3.66
N MET A 80 9.90 15.31 3.26
CA MET A 80 10.18 16.08 2.05
C MET A 80 9.68 15.38 0.77
N ARG A 81 9.83 14.05 0.66
CA ARG A 81 9.32 13.26 -0.46
C ARG A 81 7.79 13.37 -0.59
N SER A 82 7.06 13.22 0.51
CA SER A 82 5.59 13.42 0.49
C SER A 82 5.17 14.86 0.16
N ILE A 83 5.94 15.87 0.58
CA ILE A 83 5.69 17.27 0.19
C ILE A 83 5.94 17.47 -1.32
N LEU A 84 6.99 16.85 -1.87
CA LEU A 84 7.27 16.87 -3.31
C LEU A 84 6.12 16.27 -4.12
N GLU A 85 5.67 15.07 -3.78
CA GLU A 85 4.55 14.39 -4.44
C GLU A 85 3.27 15.26 -4.43
N TYR A 86 3.00 15.90 -3.30
CA TYR A 86 1.88 16.84 -3.18
C TYR A 86 2.04 18.07 -4.09
N GLN A 87 3.23 18.67 -4.13
CA GLN A 87 3.50 19.83 -4.99
C GLN A 87 3.44 19.47 -6.48
N LEU A 88 3.94 18.30 -6.88
CA LEU A 88 3.82 17.77 -8.24
C LEU A 88 2.35 17.63 -8.62
N LYS A 89 1.54 16.95 -7.79
CA LYS A 89 0.10 16.81 -8.01
C LYS A 89 -0.62 18.16 -8.19
N ASN A 90 -0.18 19.20 -7.46
CA ASN A 90 -0.73 20.55 -7.61
C ASN A 90 -0.21 21.27 -8.88
N ALA A 91 1.03 21.04 -9.29
CA ALA A 91 1.59 21.60 -10.51
C ALA A 91 0.81 21.15 -11.77
N PHE A 92 0.48 19.86 -11.86
CA PHE A 92 -0.35 19.32 -12.96
C PHE A 92 -1.82 19.76 -12.90
N ARG A 93 -2.26 20.37 -11.79
CA ARG A 93 -3.56 21.03 -11.66
C ARG A 93 -3.52 22.51 -12.07
N ARG A 94 -2.46 23.05 -12.69
CA ARG A 94 -2.45 24.45 -13.19
C ARG A 94 -3.33 24.59 -14.43
N ARG A 95 -3.97 25.76 -14.60
CA ARG A 95 -4.98 26.02 -15.66
C ARG A 95 -4.48 25.71 -17.08
N GLY A 96 -3.19 25.94 -17.36
CA GLY A 96 -2.56 25.63 -18.66
C GLY A 96 -2.33 24.14 -18.93
N LEU A 97 -2.41 23.28 -17.91
CA LEU A 97 -2.30 21.82 -18.02
C LEU A 97 -3.63 21.10 -17.77
N ARG A 98 -4.64 21.79 -17.19
CA ARG A 98 -5.96 21.23 -16.84
C ARG A 98 -6.86 20.85 -18.01
N SER A 99 -6.67 21.46 -19.18
CA SER A 99 -7.53 21.23 -20.34
C SER A 99 -7.19 19.93 -21.09
N ARG A 100 -6.25 19.12 -20.57
CA ARG A 100 -5.77 17.89 -21.19
C ARG A 100 -5.67 16.79 -20.12
N THR A 101 -6.02 15.55 -20.48
CA THR A 101 -5.88 14.38 -19.62
C THR A 101 -4.43 13.91 -19.67
N TRP A 102 -3.62 14.33 -18.70
CA TRP A 102 -2.24 13.86 -18.56
C TRP A 102 -2.19 12.71 -17.54
N SER A 103 -1.71 11.54 -17.96
CA SER A 103 -1.28 10.46 -17.09
C SER A 103 0.23 10.60 -16.91
N VAL A 104 0.71 10.82 -15.70
CA VAL A 104 2.14 11.10 -15.44
C VAL A 104 2.69 10.02 -14.53
N GLU A 105 3.67 9.28 -15.04
CA GLU A 105 4.43 8.27 -14.30
C GLU A 105 5.83 8.81 -13.99
N TRP A 106 6.25 8.60 -12.76
CA TRP A 106 7.52 9.09 -12.22
C TRP A 106 8.43 7.91 -11.98
N ASP A 107 9.61 7.95 -12.60
CA ASP A 107 10.70 7.11 -12.13
C ASP A 107 11.25 7.66 -10.82
N ASP A 108 11.66 6.76 -9.92
CA ASP A 108 12.19 7.13 -8.61
C ASP A 108 13.44 8.02 -8.72
N SER A 109 14.24 7.88 -9.79
CA SER A 109 15.39 8.75 -10.05
C SER A 109 15.01 10.21 -10.28
N ALA A 110 13.83 10.49 -10.86
CA ALA A 110 13.33 11.84 -11.08
C ALA A 110 12.89 12.50 -9.77
N LEU A 111 12.24 11.74 -8.89
CA LEU A 111 11.83 12.21 -7.57
C LEU A 111 13.04 12.52 -6.70
N GLU A 112 14.04 11.63 -6.68
CA GLU A 112 15.28 11.85 -5.93
C GLU A 112 16.10 13.02 -6.48
N PHE A 113 16.09 13.25 -7.79
CA PHE A 113 16.70 14.42 -8.41
C PHE A 113 16.05 15.73 -7.95
N LEU A 114 14.71 15.80 -7.97
CA LEU A 114 13.98 16.99 -7.53
C LEU A 114 14.15 17.26 -6.03
N LEU A 115 14.24 16.21 -5.21
CA LEU A 115 14.57 16.35 -3.79
C LEU A 115 16.00 16.88 -3.59
N ALA A 116 16.98 16.36 -4.34
CA ALA A 116 18.36 16.81 -4.25
C ALA A 116 18.53 18.28 -4.64
N LYS A 117 17.79 18.77 -5.63
CA LYS A 117 17.82 20.18 -6.07
C LYS A 117 16.91 21.10 -5.25
N GLY A 118 15.85 20.55 -4.66
CA GLY A 118 14.77 21.30 -4.00
C GLY A 118 14.85 21.36 -2.47
N PHE A 119 15.85 20.71 -1.86
CA PHE A 119 16.03 20.66 -0.42
C PHE A 119 17.32 21.35 0.04
N THR A 120 17.17 22.33 0.94
CA THR A 120 18.28 22.84 1.75
C THR A 120 17.86 22.90 3.22
N ALA A 121 18.77 22.56 4.13
CA ALA A 121 18.47 22.45 5.57
C ALA A 121 18.05 23.80 6.20
N ASP A 122 18.44 24.91 5.59
CA ASP A 122 18.19 26.29 6.02
C ASP A 122 16.90 26.89 5.44
N MET A 123 16.51 26.51 4.21
CA MET A 123 15.31 27.05 3.53
C MET A 123 14.11 26.09 3.51
N GLY A 124 14.28 24.85 3.98
CA GLY A 124 13.21 23.85 4.01
C GLY A 124 12.68 23.51 2.62
N ALA A 125 11.37 23.29 2.46
CA ALA A 125 10.73 22.97 1.18
C ALA A 125 10.50 24.18 0.26
N ARG A 126 11.04 25.37 0.58
CA ARG A 126 10.85 26.58 -0.25
C ARG A 126 11.54 26.48 -1.61
N PRO A 127 12.79 25.97 -1.73
CA PRO A 127 13.44 25.78 -3.02
C PRO A 127 12.76 24.71 -3.89
N LEU A 128 11.97 23.81 -3.30
CA LEU A 128 11.30 22.72 -3.99
C LEU A 128 10.37 23.19 -5.12
N ASN A 129 9.56 24.23 -4.86
CA ASN A 129 8.72 24.83 -5.90
C ASN A 129 9.55 25.38 -7.06
N ARG A 130 10.72 25.96 -6.77
CA ARG A 130 11.63 26.49 -7.79
C ARG A 130 12.26 25.37 -8.61
N ALA A 131 12.64 24.25 -7.96
CA ALA A 131 13.16 23.07 -8.64
C ALA A 131 12.12 22.47 -9.58
N ILE A 132 10.86 22.32 -9.12
CA ILE A 132 9.74 21.85 -9.96
C ILE A 132 9.52 22.80 -11.15
N GLU A 133 9.54 24.12 -10.94
CA GLU A 133 9.36 25.10 -12.01
C GLU A 133 10.48 25.00 -13.06
N GLN A 134 11.74 24.92 -12.61
CA GLN A 134 12.93 24.99 -13.46
C GLN A 134 13.22 23.68 -14.19
N TYR A 135 13.16 22.56 -13.50
CA TYR A 135 13.62 21.26 -14.02
C TYR A 135 12.50 20.42 -14.63
N LEU A 136 11.24 20.71 -14.31
CA LEU A 136 10.09 19.95 -14.81
C LEU A 136 9.18 20.81 -15.69
N LEU A 137 8.59 21.87 -15.13
CA LEU A 137 7.55 22.61 -15.84
C LEU A 137 8.10 23.40 -17.02
N THR A 138 9.31 23.97 -16.89
CA THR A 138 9.94 24.72 -17.98
C THR A 138 10.31 23.83 -19.17
N PRO A 139 10.99 22.67 -19.00
CA PRO A 139 11.23 21.73 -20.09
C PRO A 139 9.92 21.22 -20.71
N LEU A 140 8.94 20.82 -19.88
CA LEU A 140 7.65 20.34 -20.35
C LEU A 140 6.93 21.40 -21.21
N ALA A 141 6.92 22.66 -20.77
CA ALA A 141 6.32 23.76 -21.52
C ALA A 141 7.03 23.99 -22.87
N ARG A 142 8.36 23.88 -22.92
CA ARG A 142 9.12 24.00 -24.17
C ARG A 142 8.76 22.88 -25.15
N THR A 143 8.67 21.65 -24.68
CA THR A 143 8.31 20.50 -25.54
C THR A 143 6.87 20.56 -26.04
N ILE A 144 5.95 21.08 -25.21
CA ILE A 144 4.57 21.37 -25.62
C ILE A 144 4.53 22.46 -26.71
N VAL A 145 5.34 23.52 -26.60
CA VAL A 145 5.36 24.60 -27.59
C VAL A 145 6.00 24.17 -28.91
N SER A 146 6.97 23.24 -28.88
CA SER A 146 7.65 22.73 -30.09
C SER A 146 6.82 21.77 -30.94
N HIS A 147 5.53 21.55 -30.62
CA HIS A 147 4.59 20.68 -31.37
C HIS A 147 5.07 19.22 -31.57
N GLN A 148 6.03 18.76 -30.75
CA GLN A 148 6.50 17.37 -30.73
C GLN A 148 5.68 16.56 -29.71
N PHE A 149 4.36 16.50 -29.87
CA PHE A 149 3.51 15.71 -28.98
C PHE A 149 2.36 15.04 -29.76
N PRO A 150 2.00 13.78 -29.43
CA PRO A 150 0.91 13.04 -30.08
C PRO A 150 -0.48 13.56 -29.67
N GLU A 151 -1.47 13.43 -30.56
CA GLU A 151 -2.88 13.80 -30.32
C GLU A 151 -3.61 12.68 -29.54
N GLY A 152 -4.20 12.95 -28.36
CA GLY A 152 -4.93 11.92 -27.58
C GLY A 152 -4.89 12.10 -26.05
N ASP A 153 -5.27 11.07 -25.28
CA ASP A 153 -4.99 10.96 -23.84
C ASP A 153 -3.48 10.71 -23.66
N GLN A 154 -2.80 11.54 -22.87
CA GLN A 154 -1.34 11.67 -22.98
C GLN A 154 -0.63 11.05 -21.77
N PHE A 155 0.26 10.09 -22.01
CA PHE A 155 1.11 9.49 -20.98
C PHE A 155 2.52 10.10 -20.99
N LEU A 156 2.95 10.65 -19.85
CA LEU A 156 4.29 11.21 -19.66
C LEU A 156 5.05 10.31 -18.72
N PHE A 157 6.16 9.77 -19.21
CA PHE A 157 7.15 9.13 -18.37
C PHE A 157 8.28 10.12 -18.09
N ILE A 158 8.55 10.35 -16.80
CA ILE A 158 9.56 11.31 -16.36
C ILE A 158 10.65 10.59 -15.57
N ARG A 159 11.88 10.67 -16.09
CA ARG A 159 13.07 10.05 -15.47
C ARG A 159 14.22 11.05 -15.38
N ARG A 160 15.23 10.73 -14.59
CA ARG A 160 16.48 11.48 -14.59
C ARG A 160 17.25 11.23 -15.89
N GLY A 161 17.61 12.30 -16.59
CA GLY A 161 18.46 12.24 -17.78
C GLY A 161 19.95 12.13 -17.44
N GLU A 162 20.77 11.89 -18.46
CA GLU A 162 22.23 11.79 -18.29
C GLU A 162 22.90 13.14 -17.99
N LYS A 163 22.23 14.28 -18.24
CA LYS A 163 22.80 15.64 -18.17
C LYS A 163 22.18 16.53 -17.09
N ASP A 164 22.12 16.03 -15.84
CA ASP A 164 21.64 16.77 -14.65
C ASP A 164 20.30 17.49 -14.89
N ASP A 165 19.43 16.84 -15.66
CA ASP A 165 18.12 17.29 -16.09
C ASP A 165 17.07 16.17 -15.94
N LEU A 166 15.81 16.51 -16.20
CA LEU A 166 14.73 15.54 -16.30
C LEU A 166 14.39 15.32 -17.77
N GLU A 167 14.41 14.05 -18.18
CA GLU A 167 13.92 13.63 -19.49
C GLU A 167 12.42 13.38 -19.39
N VAL A 168 11.68 13.97 -20.32
CA VAL A 168 10.23 13.80 -20.44
C VAL A 168 9.96 13.09 -21.77
N THR A 169 9.49 11.85 -21.70
CA THR A 169 9.15 11.07 -22.88
C THR A 169 7.64 11.02 -23.04
N PHE A 170 7.15 11.39 -24.23
CA PHE A 170 5.76 11.17 -24.62
C PHE A 170 5.63 9.74 -25.11
N ILE A 171 4.77 8.97 -24.45
CA ILE A 171 4.43 7.63 -24.88
C ILE A 171 3.10 7.76 -25.63
N ASP A 172 3.15 7.54 -26.95
CA ASP A 172 1.97 7.44 -27.80
C ASP A 172 1.39 6.02 -27.62
N PRO A 173 0.17 5.88 -27.09
CA PRO A 173 -0.45 4.57 -26.89
C PRO A 173 -0.76 3.83 -28.21
N ASP A 174 -0.70 4.51 -29.37
CA ASP A 174 -1.01 3.95 -30.69
C ASP A 174 0.21 3.86 -31.63
N ALA A 175 1.43 4.15 -31.16
CA ALA A 175 2.64 4.01 -31.99
C ALA A 175 2.98 2.52 -32.20
N PRO A 176 3.17 2.06 -33.45
CA PRO A 176 3.47 0.66 -33.73
C PRO A 176 4.87 0.31 -33.20
N GLU A 177 4.92 -0.59 -32.21
CA GLU A 177 6.16 -1.17 -31.69
C GLU A 177 6.79 -2.12 -32.74
N PRO A 178 8.12 -2.11 -32.90
CA PRO A 178 8.79 -3.02 -33.82
C PRO A 178 8.64 -4.48 -33.36
N GLU A 179 8.22 -5.31 -34.32
CA GLU A 179 8.02 -6.75 -34.19
C GLU A 179 9.28 -7.46 -33.66
N GLU A 180 9.22 -7.99 -32.44
CA GLU A 180 9.80 -9.30 -32.13
C GLU A 180 8.95 -10.00 -31.05
N ALA A 181 8.47 -11.18 -31.43
CA ALA A 181 7.40 -11.94 -30.79
C ALA A 181 7.63 -12.28 -29.31
N VAL A 182 6.67 -11.86 -28.47
CA VAL A 182 6.04 -12.77 -27.50
C VAL A 182 4.54 -12.52 -27.56
N THR A 183 3.83 -13.38 -28.29
CA THR A 183 2.37 -13.47 -28.19
C THR A 183 1.99 -13.88 -26.77
N VAL A 184 1.66 -12.91 -25.92
CA VAL A 184 0.66 -13.15 -24.88
C VAL A 184 -0.66 -12.81 -25.54
N ARG A 185 -1.49 -13.84 -25.73
CA ARG A 185 -2.89 -13.63 -26.09
C ARG A 185 -3.49 -12.79 -24.97
N GLU A 186 -3.86 -11.56 -25.26
CA GLU A 186 -4.93 -10.89 -24.54
C GLU A 186 -6.21 -11.68 -24.86
N GLU A 187 -6.42 -12.78 -24.15
CA GLU A 187 -7.77 -13.27 -23.94
C GLU A 187 -8.48 -12.12 -23.22
N ALA A 188 -9.56 -11.62 -23.84
CA ALA A 188 -10.38 -10.56 -23.27
C ALA A 188 -10.60 -10.84 -21.78
N GLU A 189 -10.00 -10.04 -20.89
CA GLU A 189 -10.19 -10.18 -19.44
C GLU A 189 -11.70 -10.16 -19.19
N GLU A 190 -12.28 -11.32 -18.88
CA GLU A 190 -13.65 -11.38 -18.38
C GLU A 190 -13.73 -10.43 -17.20
N LEU A 191 -14.70 -9.52 -17.21
CA LEU A 191 -14.84 -8.47 -16.21
C LEU A 191 -15.13 -9.09 -14.83
N GLY A 192 -14.08 -9.44 -14.09
CA GLY A 192 -14.12 -10.05 -12.76
C GLY A 192 -13.77 -9.07 -11.64
N LEU A 193 -14.04 -9.47 -10.39
CA LEU A 193 -13.64 -8.67 -9.22
C LEU A 193 -12.17 -8.25 -9.23
N PRO A 194 -11.19 -9.12 -9.59
CA PRO A 194 -9.78 -8.72 -9.61
C PRO A 194 -9.50 -7.54 -10.54
N ALA A 195 -10.04 -7.56 -11.76
CA ALA A 195 -9.91 -6.46 -12.72
C ALA A 195 -10.51 -5.15 -12.18
N ILE A 196 -11.69 -5.22 -11.54
CA ILE A 196 -12.37 -4.06 -10.95
C ILE A 196 -11.58 -3.50 -9.76
N ILE A 197 -10.94 -4.34 -8.95
CA ILE A 197 -10.10 -3.91 -7.82
C ILE A 197 -8.85 -3.19 -8.33
N LEU A 198 -8.18 -3.74 -9.35
CA LEU A 198 -6.98 -3.18 -9.93
C LEU A 198 -7.24 -1.85 -10.65
N SER A 199 -8.38 -1.71 -11.33
CA SER A 199 -8.65 -0.54 -12.19
C SER A 199 -10.14 -0.19 -12.27
N PRO A 200 -10.75 0.33 -11.19
CA PRO A 200 -12.17 0.65 -11.17
C PRO A 200 -12.51 1.82 -12.11
N ARG A 201 -13.49 1.62 -12.99
CA ARG A 201 -13.91 2.60 -14.01
C ARG A 201 -15.21 3.32 -13.66
N GLY A 202 -16.05 2.73 -12.81
CA GLY A 202 -17.40 3.17 -12.51
C GLY A 202 -18.38 2.95 -13.65
N SER A 203 -18.18 1.93 -14.49
CA SER A 203 -19.07 1.62 -15.63
C SER A 203 -20.33 0.87 -15.18
N GLU A 204 -21.35 0.85 -16.04
CA GLU A 204 -22.57 0.06 -15.79
C GLU A 204 -22.27 -1.44 -15.76
N GLU A 205 -21.33 -1.91 -16.58
CA GLU A 205 -20.87 -3.30 -16.61
C GLU A 205 -20.23 -3.72 -15.27
N GLU A 206 -19.40 -2.85 -14.68
CA GLU A 206 -18.81 -3.12 -13.35
C GLU A 206 -19.88 -3.17 -12.28
N LEU A 207 -20.88 -2.29 -12.33
CA LEU A 207 -22.00 -2.32 -11.39
C LEU A 207 -22.83 -3.59 -11.52
N ALA A 208 -23.06 -4.05 -12.74
CA ALA A 208 -23.77 -5.30 -13.01
C ALA A 208 -22.96 -6.51 -12.49
N CYS A 209 -21.65 -6.55 -12.74
CA CYS A 209 -20.75 -7.57 -12.20
C CYS A 209 -20.76 -7.58 -10.66
N LEU A 210 -20.66 -6.42 -10.02
CA LEU A 210 -20.70 -6.31 -8.55
C LEU A 210 -22.05 -6.75 -7.97
N ALA A 211 -23.17 -6.43 -8.64
CA ALA A 211 -24.49 -6.86 -8.21
C ALA A 211 -24.64 -8.38 -8.34
N ALA A 212 -24.25 -8.96 -9.47
CA ALA A 212 -24.30 -10.41 -9.70
C ALA A 212 -23.41 -11.17 -8.69
N ARG A 213 -22.20 -10.66 -8.44
CA ARG A 213 -21.31 -11.27 -7.45
C ARG A 213 -21.85 -11.11 -6.04
N TYR A 214 -22.40 -9.96 -5.67
CA TYR A 214 -23.08 -9.77 -4.39
C TYR A 214 -24.22 -10.79 -4.19
N GLU A 215 -25.06 -11.00 -5.21
CA GLU A 215 -26.16 -11.97 -5.15
C GLU A 215 -25.64 -13.39 -4.91
N GLN A 216 -24.59 -13.82 -5.63
CA GLN A 216 -23.98 -15.14 -5.42
C GLN A 216 -23.49 -15.35 -3.98
N VAL A 217 -22.78 -14.37 -3.40
CA VAL A 217 -22.23 -14.58 -2.04
C VAL A 217 -23.29 -14.37 -0.96
N VAL A 218 -24.27 -13.49 -1.17
CA VAL A 218 -25.41 -13.33 -0.25
C VAL A 218 -26.29 -14.56 -0.24
N GLU A 219 -26.52 -15.20 -1.39
CA GLU A 219 -27.31 -16.43 -1.44
C GLU A 219 -26.76 -17.49 -0.49
N TYR A 220 -25.43 -17.65 -0.41
CA TYR A 220 -24.81 -18.57 0.54
C TYR A 220 -25.05 -18.19 2.01
N VAL A 221 -24.91 -16.92 2.38
CA VAL A 221 -25.09 -16.47 3.77
C VAL A 221 -26.57 -16.44 4.17
N ALA A 222 -27.44 -16.03 3.25
CA ALA A 222 -28.88 -16.03 3.45
C ALA A 222 -29.49 -17.45 3.37
N ALA A 223 -28.77 -18.42 2.80
CA ALA A 223 -29.21 -19.80 2.79
C ALA A 223 -29.21 -20.41 4.19
N GLY A 224 -30.15 -21.35 4.39
CA GLY A 224 -30.31 -22.10 5.64
C GLY A 224 -29.01 -22.69 6.21
N PRO A 225 -28.12 -23.32 5.41
CA PRO A 225 -26.94 -24.01 5.95
C PRO A 225 -25.99 -23.12 6.75
N PHE A 226 -25.79 -21.85 6.37
CA PHE A 226 -24.91 -20.94 7.11
C PHE A 226 -25.47 -20.64 8.51
N HIS A 227 -26.75 -20.28 8.58
CA HIS A 227 -27.42 -19.96 9.83
C HIS A 227 -27.63 -21.20 10.71
N GLU A 228 -27.93 -22.35 10.12
CA GLU A 228 -28.03 -23.63 10.81
C GLU A 228 -26.68 -24.05 11.40
N GLN A 229 -25.59 -23.94 10.63
CA GLN A 229 -24.24 -24.25 11.11
C GLN A 229 -23.84 -23.34 12.28
N LYS A 230 -24.11 -22.04 12.19
CA LYS A 230 -23.87 -21.07 13.27
C LYS A 230 -24.70 -21.38 14.52
N THR A 231 -25.99 -21.68 14.34
CA THR A 231 -26.90 -22.04 15.44
C THR A 231 -26.40 -23.30 16.16
N LYS A 232 -26.07 -24.35 15.39
CA LYS A 232 -25.51 -25.59 15.94
C LYS A 232 -24.19 -25.34 16.67
N ALA A 233 -23.32 -24.48 16.13
CA ALA A 233 -22.07 -24.12 16.80
C ALA A 233 -22.34 -23.39 18.14
N LEU A 234 -23.30 -22.47 18.19
CA LEU A 234 -23.70 -21.79 19.43
C LEU A 234 -24.32 -22.74 20.46
N GLU A 235 -25.13 -23.71 20.03
CA GLU A 235 -25.67 -24.74 20.92
C GLU A 235 -24.56 -25.59 21.57
N LEU A 236 -23.53 -25.97 20.79
CA LEU A 236 -22.36 -26.68 21.31
C LEU A 236 -21.61 -25.87 22.38
N THR A 237 -21.58 -24.54 22.29
CA THR A 237 -20.95 -23.71 23.34
C THR A 237 -21.69 -23.74 24.68
N SER A 238 -22.96 -24.15 24.67
CA SER A 238 -23.82 -24.25 25.86
C SER A 238 -23.80 -25.64 26.50
N MET A 239 -23.09 -26.60 25.92
CA MET A 239 -22.97 -27.95 26.46
C MET A 239 -21.99 -28.01 27.64
N ASP A 240 -22.29 -28.88 28.61
CA ASP A 240 -21.40 -29.14 29.74
C ASP A 240 -20.04 -29.69 29.25
N GLY A 241 -18.95 -29.19 29.84
CA GLY A 241 -17.58 -29.58 29.47
C GLY A 241 -17.00 -28.88 28.24
N PHE A 242 -17.78 -28.06 27.51
CA PHE A 242 -17.29 -27.33 26.34
C PHE A 242 -16.04 -26.47 26.63
N TRP A 243 -16.08 -25.72 27.74
CA TRP A 243 -14.98 -24.81 28.12
C TRP A 243 -13.68 -25.52 28.50
N GLU A 244 -13.73 -26.83 28.75
CA GLU A 244 -12.56 -27.66 29.03
C GLU A 244 -12.02 -28.33 27.76
N SER A 245 -12.86 -28.49 26.72
CA SER A 245 -12.49 -29.11 25.45
C SER A 245 -11.42 -28.30 24.69
N PRO A 246 -10.37 -28.95 24.14
CA PRO A 246 -9.41 -28.30 23.24
C PRO A 246 -10.04 -27.81 21.93
N GLU A 247 -11.13 -28.43 21.47
CA GLU A 247 -11.81 -28.09 20.21
C GLU A 247 -12.58 -26.76 20.28
N ARG A 248 -12.77 -26.21 21.49
CA ARG A 248 -13.50 -24.95 21.70
C ARG A 248 -12.93 -23.79 20.89
N PHE A 249 -11.61 -23.76 20.68
CA PHE A 249 -10.97 -22.64 19.99
C PHE A 249 -11.29 -22.63 18.49
N GLY A 250 -11.34 -23.81 17.87
CA GLY A 250 -11.79 -23.97 16.49
C GLY A 250 -13.23 -23.52 16.32
N LEU A 251 -14.11 -24.00 17.20
CA LEU A 251 -15.53 -23.66 17.18
C LEU A 251 -15.80 -22.17 17.45
N LEU A 252 -15.20 -21.60 18.50
CA LEU A 252 -15.35 -20.17 18.81
C LEU A 252 -14.78 -19.31 17.68
N GLY A 253 -13.68 -19.74 17.07
CA GLY A 253 -13.13 -19.07 15.91
C GLY A 253 -14.08 -19.12 14.72
N SER A 254 -14.68 -20.27 14.41
CA SER A 254 -15.62 -20.35 13.26
C SER A 254 -16.85 -19.47 13.48
N ILE A 255 -17.37 -19.39 14.71
CA ILE A 255 -18.44 -18.45 15.10
C ILE A 255 -18.00 -17.00 14.89
N GLU A 256 -16.82 -16.61 15.39
CA GLU A 256 -16.28 -15.25 15.19
C GLU A 256 -16.14 -14.90 13.70
N THR A 257 -15.71 -15.86 12.88
CA THR A 257 -15.57 -15.66 11.44
C THR A 257 -16.93 -15.50 10.77
N MET A 258 -17.93 -16.30 11.15
CA MET A 258 -19.32 -16.15 10.67
C MET A 258 -19.91 -14.78 11.06
N ASP A 259 -19.71 -14.31 12.29
CA ASP A 259 -20.15 -12.98 12.74
C ASP A 259 -19.51 -11.86 11.93
N ARG A 260 -18.20 -11.98 11.65
CA ARG A 260 -17.47 -11.01 10.83
C ARG A 260 -17.98 -11.02 9.40
N VAL A 261 -18.21 -12.19 8.80
CA VAL A 261 -18.81 -12.33 7.47
C VAL A 261 -20.16 -11.61 7.40
N GLU A 262 -21.06 -11.85 8.36
CA GLU A 262 -22.36 -11.15 8.45
C GLU A 262 -22.21 -9.61 8.54
N ALA A 263 -21.29 -9.12 9.38
CA ALA A 263 -21.01 -7.69 9.50
C ALA A 263 -20.43 -7.10 8.20
N GLY A 264 -19.57 -7.87 7.52
CA GLY A 264 -19.05 -7.56 6.20
C GLY A 264 -20.17 -7.46 5.17
N PHE A 265 -21.14 -8.38 5.16
CA PHE A 265 -22.28 -8.30 4.26
C PHE A 265 -23.12 -7.05 4.47
N LYS A 266 -23.46 -6.70 5.71
CA LYS A 266 -24.19 -5.44 6.02
C LYS A 266 -23.49 -4.22 5.42
N THR A 267 -22.16 -4.21 5.50
CA THR A 267 -21.33 -3.14 4.96
C THR A 267 -21.32 -3.14 3.42
N ALA A 268 -21.23 -4.32 2.79
CA ALA A 268 -21.32 -4.48 1.34
C ALA A 268 -22.70 -4.07 0.79
N THR A 269 -23.79 -4.47 1.45
CA THR A 269 -25.17 -4.07 1.13
C THR A 269 -25.30 -2.55 1.14
N SER A 270 -24.81 -1.89 2.19
CA SER A 270 -24.84 -0.43 2.31
C SER A 270 -24.12 0.28 1.16
N MET A 271 -22.96 -0.25 0.74
CA MET A 271 -22.23 0.28 -0.42
C MET A 271 -22.98 0.06 -1.73
N LEU A 272 -23.53 -1.14 -1.94
CA LEU A 272 -24.27 -1.48 -3.15
C LEU A 272 -25.55 -0.63 -3.28
N ASP A 273 -26.32 -0.47 -2.20
CA ASP A 273 -27.52 0.38 -2.18
C ASP A 273 -27.18 1.85 -2.44
N ARG A 274 -26.04 2.32 -1.94
CA ARG A 274 -25.54 3.66 -2.25
C ARG A 274 -25.20 3.80 -3.73
N LEU A 275 -24.54 2.80 -4.33
CA LEU A 275 -24.22 2.79 -5.76
C LEU A 275 -25.50 2.77 -6.62
N LYS A 276 -26.48 1.91 -6.29
CA LYS A 276 -27.78 1.81 -6.97
C LYS A 276 -28.58 3.12 -6.91
N ARG A 277 -28.58 3.81 -5.77
CA ARG A 277 -29.23 5.13 -5.65
C ARG A 277 -28.56 6.20 -6.52
N ILE A 278 -27.23 6.19 -6.60
CA ILE A 278 -26.48 7.12 -7.43
C ILE A 278 -26.76 6.86 -8.93
N SER A 279 -26.87 5.60 -9.34
CA SER A 279 -27.18 5.26 -10.73
C SER A 279 -28.65 5.56 -11.10
N ALA A 280 -29.61 5.29 -10.21
CA ALA A 280 -31.04 5.49 -10.47
C ALA A 280 -31.49 6.97 -10.51
N GLY A 281 -30.79 7.87 -9.80
CA GLY A 281 -31.19 9.27 -9.66
C GLY A 281 -30.73 10.22 -10.77
N SER A 282 -30.22 9.72 -11.90
CA SER A 282 -29.57 10.56 -12.92
C SER A 282 -30.15 10.37 -14.32
N THR A 283 -30.36 11.49 -15.02
CA THR A 283 -30.74 11.55 -16.44
C THR A 283 -29.58 11.07 -17.32
N LYS A 284 -29.90 10.38 -18.44
CA LYS A 284 -29.05 9.59 -19.35
C LYS A 284 -27.69 10.16 -19.83
N GLU A 285 -27.26 11.37 -19.47
CA GLU A 285 -26.19 12.08 -20.19
C GLU A 285 -24.83 12.22 -19.47
N ARG A 286 -24.60 11.62 -18.30
CA ARG A 286 -23.27 11.19 -17.74
C ARG A 286 -23.40 10.89 -16.25
N VAL A 287 -23.75 9.65 -15.90
CA VAL A 287 -23.61 9.16 -14.52
C VAL A 287 -22.15 8.83 -14.29
N ARG A 288 -21.47 9.52 -13.37
CA ARG A 288 -20.10 9.16 -12.96
C ARG A 288 -20.15 8.55 -11.57
N VAL A 289 -20.28 7.23 -11.52
CA VAL A 289 -20.25 6.47 -10.27
C VAL A 289 -18.86 6.62 -9.63
N PRO A 290 -18.76 6.84 -8.30
CA PRO A 290 -17.47 6.99 -7.64
C PRO A 290 -16.61 5.73 -7.75
N LYS A 291 -15.55 5.77 -8.57
CA LYS A 291 -14.57 4.68 -8.77
C LYS A 291 -14.05 4.08 -7.47
N GLN A 292 -13.78 4.93 -6.48
CA GLN A 292 -13.30 4.49 -5.17
C GLN A 292 -14.32 3.61 -4.42
N LEU A 293 -15.62 3.88 -4.56
CA LEU A 293 -16.67 3.09 -3.91
C LEU A 293 -16.87 1.76 -4.64
N VAL A 294 -16.75 1.75 -5.97
CA VAL A 294 -16.75 0.53 -6.80
C VAL A 294 -15.59 -0.38 -6.42
N GLY A 295 -14.36 0.14 -6.42
CA GLY A 295 -13.18 -0.63 -6.04
C GLY A 295 -13.25 -1.17 -4.60
N ARG A 296 -13.77 -0.39 -3.64
CA ARG A 296 -13.99 -0.86 -2.26
C ARG A 296 -15.01 -1.98 -2.17
N LEU A 297 -16.13 -1.86 -2.87
CA LEU A 297 -17.15 -2.93 -2.89
C LEU A 297 -16.59 -4.18 -3.57
N ALA A 298 -15.90 -4.04 -4.70
CA ALA A 298 -15.24 -5.16 -5.39
C ALA A 298 -14.29 -5.91 -4.47
N HIS A 299 -13.42 -5.16 -3.77
CA HIS A 299 -12.48 -5.69 -2.82
C HIS A 299 -13.16 -6.42 -1.66
N GLN A 300 -14.23 -5.84 -1.11
CA GLN A 300 -14.98 -6.47 -0.04
C GLN A 300 -15.70 -7.74 -0.47
N LEU A 301 -16.31 -7.76 -1.66
CA LEU A 301 -16.96 -8.94 -2.22
C LEU A 301 -15.96 -10.05 -2.54
N TYR A 302 -14.75 -9.69 -2.96
CA TYR A 302 -13.67 -10.65 -3.21
C TYR A 302 -13.32 -11.40 -1.93
N LEU A 303 -13.00 -10.66 -0.86
CA LEU A 303 -12.64 -11.25 0.42
C LEU A 303 -13.80 -12.00 1.10
N LEU A 304 -15.03 -11.47 1.04
CA LEU A 304 -16.20 -12.16 1.56
C LEU A 304 -16.48 -13.45 0.81
N GLY A 305 -16.33 -13.45 -0.51
CA GLY A 305 -16.45 -14.65 -1.35
C GLY A 305 -15.48 -15.74 -0.89
N THR A 306 -14.20 -15.39 -0.73
CA THR A 306 -13.18 -16.33 -0.23
C THR A 306 -13.50 -16.85 1.16
N ALA A 307 -13.90 -15.97 2.09
CA ALA A 307 -14.25 -16.38 3.45
C ALA A 307 -15.46 -17.34 3.49
N CYS A 308 -16.47 -17.11 2.65
CA CYS A 308 -17.62 -18.01 2.55
C CYS A 308 -17.23 -19.39 2.00
N GLU A 309 -16.39 -19.44 0.98
CA GLU A 309 -15.85 -20.70 0.45
C GLU A 309 -15.01 -21.44 1.50
N ASP A 310 -14.16 -20.72 2.23
CA ASP A 310 -13.34 -21.29 3.30
C ASP A 310 -14.21 -21.90 4.42
N LEU A 311 -15.27 -21.21 4.84
CA LEU A 311 -16.23 -21.71 5.83
C LEU A 311 -16.97 -22.95 5.33
N LYS A 312 -17.37 -22.95 4.05
CA LYS A 312 -18.08 -24.06 3.42
C LYS A 312 -17.22 -25.32 3.32
N GLU A 313 -15.96 -25.17 2.97
CA GLU A 313 -15.02 -26.28 2.78
C GLU A 313 -14.26 -26.66 4.06
N GLY A 314 -14.41 -25.89 5.14
CA GLY A 314 -13.66 -26.09 6.38
C GLY A 314 -12.16 -25.83 6.20
N ARG A 315 -11.79 -24.90 5.31
CA ARG A 315 -10.38 -24.53 5.08
C ARG A 315 -9.82 -23.78 6.30
N PRO A 316 -8.51 -23.89 6.56
CA PRO A 316 -7.86 -23.08 7.58
C PRO A 316 -8.05 -21.59 7.30
N ARG A 317 -8.23 -20.81 8.36
CA ARG A 317 -8.55 -19.38 8.26
C ARG A 317 -7.30 -18.50 8.24
N GLU A 318 -6.37 -18.80 9.14
CA GLU A 318 -5.17 -18.01 9.39
C GLU A 318 -3.91 -18.74 8.92
N ALA A 319 -2.90 -17.97 8.56
CA ALA A 319 -1.65 -18.50 8.03
C ALA A 319 -0.45 -18.04 8.85
N TYR A 320 0.55 -18.91 8.94
CA TYR A 320 1.93 -18.52 9.14
C TYR A 320 2.62 -18.41 7.78
N LEU A 321 3.46 -17.40 7.60
CA LEU A 321 4.27 -17.18 6.40
C LEU A 321 5.73 -17.05 6.82
N LEU A 322 6.60 -17.85 6.19
CA LEU A 322 8.04 -17.89 6.44
C LEU A 322 8.80 -17.67 5.13
N LEU A 323 9.67 -16.66 5.11
CA LEU A 323 10.63 -16.41 4.03
C LEU A 323 12.02 -16.74 4.55
N GLU A 324 12.76 -17.60 3.86
CA GLU A 324 14.14 -17.97 4.19
C GLU A 324 15.02 -17.98 2.94
N THR A 325 16.21 -17.39 3.05
CA THR A 325 17.24 -17.50 2.00
C THR A 325 18.12 -18.72 2.24
N GLY A 326 18.48 -19.42 1.17
CA GLY A 326 19.47 -20.51 1.23
C GLY A 326 20.91 -20.01 1.29
N ASP A 327 21.16 -18.78 0.84
CA ASP A 327 22.46 -18.12 0.85
C ASP A 327 22.35 -16.65 1.32
N ALA A 328 23.50 -16.00 1.49
CA ALA A 328 23.57 -14.58 1.88
C ALA A 328 23.32 -13.61 0.70
N GLY A 329 23.39 -14.08 -0.54
CA GLY A 329 23.26 -13.27 -1.76
C GLY A 329 21.83 -12.82 -2.04
N ALA A 330 20.83 -13.64 -1.66
CA ALA A 330 19.41 -13.36 -1.89
C ALA A 330 18.78 -12.35 -0.90
N GLY A 331 19.55 -11.74 0.01
CA GLY A 331 19.01 -10.85 1.05
C GLY A 331 18.26 -9.62 0.51
N GLY A 332 18.70 -9.07 -0.62
CA GLY A 332 18.00 -7.96 -1.30
C GLY A 332 16.62 -8.39 -1.81
N PHE A 333 16.55 -9.54 -2.46
CA PHE A 333 15.31 -10.11 -2.97
C PHE A 333 14.33 -10.50 -1.86
N ALA A 334 14.85 -11.06 -0.76
CA ALA A 334 14.05 -11.42 0.41
C ALA A 334 13.35 -10.20 1.04
N ARG A 335 14.04 -9.05 1.10
CA ARG A 335 13.43 -7.80 1.57
C ARG A 335 12.30 -7.33 0.65
N LYS A 336 12.49 -7.39 -0.67
CA LYS A 336 11.45 -7.06 -1.66
C LYS A 336 10.20 -7.92 -1.46
N LEU A 337 10.36 -9.25 -1.33
CA LEU A 337 9.22 -10.14 -1.11
C LEU A 337 8.56 -9.95 0.27
N SER A 338 9.33 -9.72 1.33
CA SER A 338 8.71 -9.40 2.63
C SER A 338 7.91 -8.10 2.60
N ALA A 339 8.36 -7.09 1.84
CA ALA A 339 7.64 -5.84 1.65
C ALA A 339 6.37 -6.06 0.81
N MET A 340 6.43 -6.90 -0.23
CA MET A 340 5.28 -7.31 -1.03
C MET A 340 4.18 -7.94 -0.17
N TYR A 341 4.51 -8.92 0.69
CA TYR A 341 3.51 -9.55 1.57
C TYR A 341 2.96 -8.60 2.64
N LYS A 342 3.79 -7.68 3.18
CA LYS A 342 3.32 -6.62 4.08
C LYS A 342 2.32 -5.69 3.39
N ALA A 343 2.63 -5.26 2.16
CA ALA A 343 1.76 -4.40 1.37
C ALA A 343 0.46 -5.11 0.96
N TRP A 344 0.52 -6.38 0.59
CA TRP A 344 -0.66 -7.21 0.34
C TRP A 344 -1.56 -7.27 1.57
N ALA A 345 -1.01 -7.57 2.74
CA ALA A 345 -1.79 -7.64 3.98
C ALA A 345 -2.50 -6.31 4.28
N GLU A 346 -1.80 -5.18 4.13
CA GLU A 346 -2.38 -3.85 4.31
C GLU A 346 -3.51 -3.57 3.30
N ARG A 347 -3.27 -3.83 2.01
CA ARG A 347 -4.26 -3.61 0.93
C ARG A 347 -5.49 -4.49 1.08
N ARG A 348 -5.31 -5.73 1.54
CA ARG A 348 -6.40 -6.68 1.81
C ARG A 348 -7.08 -6.47 3.17
N GLY A 349 -6.60 -5.53 3.99
CA GLY A 349 -7.14 -5.31 5.34
C GLY A 349 -6.92 -6.51 6.27
N MET A 350 -5.87 -7.30 6.00
CA MET A 350 -5.41 -8.37 6.88
C MET A 350 -4.60 -7.78 8.03
N ARG A 351 -4.54 -8.51 9.13
CA ARG A 351 -3.57 -8.27 10.20
C ARG A 351 -2.37 -9.15 9.95
N LEU A 352 -1.18 -8.55 9.92
CA LEU A 352 0.10 -9.23 9.81
C LEU A 352 0.96 -8.88 11.01
N ASP A 353 1.23 -9.88 11.85
CA ASP A 353 2.07 -9.76 13.03
C ASP A 353 3.43 -10.42 12.76
N VAL A 354 4.51 -9.64 12.80
CA VAL A 354 5.87 -10.16 12.58
C VAL A 354 6.37 -10.84 13.85
N LEU A 355 6.64 -12.15 13.76
CA LEU A 355 7.09 -12.98 14.88
C LEU A 355 8.62 -13.09 14.96
N ASP A 356 9.29 -13.04 13.82
CA ASP A 356 10.75 -13.08 13.71
C ASP A 356 11.21 -12.37 12.43
N GLU A 357 12.24 -11.53 12.52
CA GLU A 357 12.83 -10.89 11.34
C GLU A 357 14.34 -10.74 11.51
N THR A 358 15.11 -11.42 10.67
CA THR A 358 16.56 -11.28 10.53
C THR A 358 16.83 -10.63 9.17
N LYS A 359 17.31 -9.38 9.19
CA LYS A 359 17.39 -8.51 8.00
C LYS A 359 18.48 -8.87 6.98
N GLY A 360 19.21 -9.96 7.19
CA GLY A 360 20.29 -10.45 6.32
C GLY A 360 21.58 -9.63 6.43
N GLY A 361 22.71 -10.31 6.28
CA GLY A 361 24.06 -9.77 6.38
C GLY A 361 25.09 -10.90 6.29
N ALA A 362 25.75 -11.23 7.41
CA ALA A 362 26.49 -12.49 7.55
C ALA A 362 25.55 -13.71 7.73
N ASP A 363 24.36 -13.48 8.29
CA ASP A 363 23.35 -14.50 8.52
C ASP A 363 22.30 -14.56 7.38
N PRO A 364 21.70 -15.74 7.13
CA PRO A 364 20.58 -15.88 6.20
C PRO A 364 19.41 -14.97 6.58
N TYR A 365 18.73 -14.44 5.56
CA TYR A 365 17.52 -13.66 5.79
C TYR A 365 16.41 -14.59 6.27
N ARG A 366 15.70 -14.17 7.31
CA ARG A 366 14.50 -14.86 7.80
C ARG A 366 13.41 -13.85 8.08
N PHE A 367 12.20 -14.10 7.61
CA PHE A 367 11.03 -13.31 7.95
C PHE A 367 9.84 -14.24 8.21
N LEU A 368 9.39 -14.28 9.46
CA LEU A 368 8.29 -15.10 9.93
C LEU A 368 7.17 -14.19 10.44
N CYS A 369 5.95 -14.39 9.93
CA CYS A 369 4.77 -13.66 10.41
C CYS A 369 3.54 -14.56 10.55
N ALA A 370 2.64 -14.13 11.42
CA ALA A 370 1.26 -14.61 11.54
C ALA A 370 0.34 -13.65 10.78
N VAL A 371 -0.55 -14.21 9.96
CA VAL A 371 -1.50 -13.46 9.13
C VAL A 371 -2.92 -13.91 9.44
N SER A 372 -3.79 -12.96 9.77
CA SER A 372 -5.21 -13.18 10.04
C SER A 372 -6.12 -12.23 9.26
N GLY A 373 -7.27 -12.74 8.84
CA GLY A 373 -8.25 -12.04 8.00
C GLY A 373 -8.90 -13.00 7.00
N TYR A 374 -9.80 -12.47 6.18
CA TYR A 374 -10.59 -13.29 5.25
C TYR A 374 -9.73 -13.93 4.17
N GLY A 375 -9.71 -15.26 4.11
CA GLY A 375 -8.93 -15.95 3.09
C GLY A 375 -7.42 -15.85 3.28
N ALA A 376 -6.93 -15.47 4.45
CA ALA A 376 -5.49 -15.28 4.67
C ALA A 376 -4.68 -16.53 4.29
N TYR A 377 -5.11 -17.72 4.78
CA TYR A 377 -4.49 -18.97 4.36
C TYR A 377 -4.77 -19.33 2.90
N THR A 378 -6.02 -19.26 2.46
CA THR A 378 -6.40 -19.63 1.08
C THR A 378 -5.65 -18.83 0.01
N ILE A 379 -5.45 -17.54 0.23
CA ILE A 379 -4.74 -16.66 -0.71
C ILE A 379 -3.23 -16.90 -0.67
N LEU A 380 -2.66 -17.17 0.51
CA LEU A 380 -1.22 -17.37 0.70
C LEU A 380 -0.76 -18.81 0.43
N ALA A 381 -1.60 -19.82 0.59
CA ALA A 381 -1.20 -21.22 0.43
C ALA A 381 -0.54 -21.52 -0.93
N PRO A 382 -1.02 -20.97 -2.08
CA PRO A 382 -0.35 -21.09 -3.38
C PRO A 382 1.06 -20.46 -3.45
N GLU A 383 1.42 -19.60 -2.50
CA GLU A 383 2.73 -18.95 -2.43
C GLU A 383 3.82 -19.85 -1.82
N SER A 384 3.47 -21.03 -1.30
CA SER A 384 4.43 -21.92 -0.67
C SER A 384 5.30 -22.63 -1.72
N GLY A 385 6.57 -22.25 -1.83
CA GLY A 385 7.58 -22.88 -2.68
C GLY A 385 8.79 -21.98 -2.96
N LEU A 386 9.44 -22.16 -4.10
CA LEU A 386 10.60 -21.35 -4.50
C LEU A 386 10.19 -20.14 -5.31
N HIS A 387 10.66 -18.98 -4.87
CA HIS A 387 10.58 -17.71 -5.58
C HIS A 387 11.97 -17.40 -6.13
N VAL A 388 12.07 -17.04 -7.42
CA VAL A 388 13.37 -16.87 -8.09
C VAL A 388 13.47 -15.51 -8.74
N LEU A 389 14.45 -14.71 -8.34
CA LEU A 389 14.82 -13.48 -9.04
C LEU A 389 15.87 -13.78 -10.10
N GLU A 390 15.66 -13.31 -11.32
CA GLU A 390 16.56 -13.42 -12.46
C GLU A 390 17.17 -12.04 -12.74
N GLU A 391 18.46 -11.90 -12.48
CA GLU A 391 19.24 -10.69 -12.74
C GLU A 391 20.16 -10.91 -13.95
N PRO A 392 20.17 -10.03 -14.96
CA PRO A 392 21.01 -10.20 -16.14
C PRO A 392 22.49 -10.08 -15.79
N GLU A 393 23.30 -10.97 -16.36
CA GLU A 393 24.76 -10.97 -16.25
C GLU A 393 25.38 -10.51 -17.58
N GLY A 394 26.22 -9.46 -17.53
CA GLY A 394 26.88 -8.90 -18.72
C GLY A 394 25.89 -8.31 -19.74
N GLU A 395 26.04 -8.66 -21.03
CA GLU A 395 25.19 -8.18 -22.15
C GLU A 395 23.78 -8.85 -22.19
N GLY A 396 23.32 -9.47 -21.11
CA GLY A 396 21.92 -9.94 -20.97
C GLY A 396 21.59 -11.32 -21.55
N LYS A 397 22.60 -12.11 -21.95
CA LYS A 397 22.41 -13.50 -22.42
C LYS A 397 22.40 -14.55 -21.31
N HIS A 398 23.01 -14.25 -20.16
CA HIS A 398 23.03 -15.11 -18.98
C HIS A 398 22.33 -14.41 -17.81
N PHE A 399 21.73 -15.19 -16.90
CA PHE A 399 21.02 -14.67 -15.74
C PHE A 399 21.55 -15.31 -14.46
N GLN A 400 21.96 -14.46 -13.51
CA GLN A 400 22.16 -14.88 -12.14
C GLN A 400 20.80 -15.10 -11.48
N ARG A 401 20.66 -16.19 -10.74
CA ARG A 401 19.39 -16.58 -10.10
C ARG A 401 19.54 -16.55 -8.59
N HIS A 402 18.68 -15.77 -7.93
CA HIS A 402 18.58 -15.73 -6.48
C HIS A 402 17.29 -16.42 -6.06
N ALA A 403 17.42 -17.55 -5.37
CA ALA A 403 16.28 -18.33 -4.90
C ALA A 403 15.93 -17.99 -3.45
N LEU A 404 14.66 -17.73 -3.19
CA LEU A 404 14.09 -17.55 -1.87
C LEU A 404 13.06 -18.66 -1.63
N ARG A 405 13.12 -19.31 -0.47
CA ARG A 405 12.09 -20.24 -0.04
C ARG A 405 10.99 -19.45 0.68
N VAL A 406 9.76 -19.60 0.19
CA VAL A 406 8.54 -19.16 0.86
C VAL A 406 7.82 -20.40 1.35
N GLN A 407 7.41 -20.41 2.62
CA GLN A 407 6.63 -21.49 3.19
C GLN A 407 5.40 -20.90 3.85
N VAL A 408 4.25 -21.51 3.57
CA VAL A 408 2.96 -21.14 4.17
C VAL A 408 2.39 -22.36 4.87
N ALA A 409 1.93 -22.16 6.11
CA ALA A 409 1.31 -23.21 6.89
C ALA A 409 0.08 -22.67 7.62
N PRO A 410 -0.96 -23.49 7.86
CA PRO A 410 -2.11 -23.05 8.63
C PRO A 410 -1.72 -22.79 10.09
N GLN A 411 -2.33 -21.78 10.71
CA GLN A 411 -2.23 -21.64 12.16
C GLN A 411 -3.05 -22.72 12.87
N GLN A 412 -2.60 -23.14 14.05
CA GLN A 412 -3.39 -24.02 14.90
C GLN A 412 -4.60 -23.26 15.43
N GLU A 413 -5.74 -23.94 15.50
CA GLU A 413 -6.97 -23.33 16.00
C GLU A 413 -6.85 -22.95 17.49
N SER A 414 -6.07 -23.72 18.25
CA SER A 414 -5.74 -23.38 19.64
C SER A 414 -4.67 -22.29 19.67
N PRO A 415 -4.92 -21.15 20.33
CA PRO A 415 -3.92 -20.10 20.42
C PRO A 415 -2.71 -20.59 21.23
N PRO A 416 -1.49 -20.28 20.79
CA PRO A 416 -0.29 -20.65 21.53
C PRO A 416 -0.23 -19.94 22.88
N ALA A 417 0.48 -20.52 23.83
CA ALA A 417 0.76 -19.86 25.11
C ALA A 417 1.37 -18.47 24.87
N ARG A 418 0.97 -17.48 25.67
CA ARG A 418 1.39 -16.09 25.48
C ARG A 418 2.92 -15.99 25.42
N GLY A 419 3.46 -15.42 24.35
CA GLY A 419 4.91 -15.30 24.11
C GLY A 419 5.57 -16.51 23.45
N HIS A 420 4.84 -17.62 23.24
CA HIS A 420 5.34 -18.84 22.57
C HIS A 420 4.89 -18.96 21.11
N GLU A 421 4.24 -17.94 20.55
CA GLU A 421 3.72 -17.94 19.18
C GLU A 421 4.82 -18.19 18.13
N LYS A 422 5.98 -17.53 18.27
CA LYS A 422 7.16 -17.78 17.43
C LYS A 422 7.57 -19.26 17.44
N GLN A 423 7.60 -19.90 18.61
CA GLN A 423 8.05 -21.29 18.75
C GLN A 423 7.03 -22.26 18.19
N ALA A 424 5.73 -21.99 18.38
CA ALA A 424 4.66 -22.76 17.78
C ALA A 424 4.70 -22.68 16.24
N ALA A 425 4.85 -21.48 15.70
CA ALA A 425 4.98 -21.25 14.26
C ALA A 425 6.20 -21.98 13.67
N LEU A 426 7.37 -21.85 14.29
CA LEU A 426 8.60 -22.55 13.85
C LEU A 426 8.44 -24.07 13.93
N LYS A 427 7.76 -24.60 14.96
CA LYS A 427 7.51 -26.05 15.09
C LYS A 427 6.64 -26.57 13.95
N ILE A 428 5.60 -25.83 13.57
CA ILE A 428 4.72 -26.19 12.45
C ILE A 428 5.51 -26.14 11.13
N MET A 429 6.25 -25.05 10.91
CA MET A 429 7.05 -24.83 9.71
C MET A 429 8.20 -25.84 9.55
N ALA A 430 8.76 -26.34 10.65
CA ALA A 430 9.83 -27.33 10.63
C ALA A 430 9.37 -28.74 10.22
N THR A 431 8.06 -28.99 10.10
CA THR A 431 7.55 -30.28 9.64
C THR A 431 8.00 -30.51 8.20
N PRO A 432 8.83 -31.53 7.92
CA PRO A 432 9.39 -31.74 6.59
C PRO A 432 8.26 -32.06 5.60
N SER A 433 8.14 -31.25 4.55
CA SER A 433 7.35 -31.61 3.38
C SER A 433 8.14 -32.63 2.56
N GLU A 434 7.53 -33.78 2.26
CA GLU A 434 8.15 -34.84 1.44
C GLU A 434 8.33 -34.41 -0.03
N ALA A 435 7.71 -33.31 -0.45
CA ALA A 435 7.80 -32.79 -1.81
C ALA A 435 9.02 -31.88 -2.02
N THR A 436 9.71 -32.05 -3.14
CA THR A 436 10.70 -31.08 -3.62
C THR A 436 10.02 -29.73 -3.86
N PRO A 437 10.56 -28.61 -3.37
CA PRO A 437 9.88 -27.33 -3.49
C PRO A 437 9.84 -26.89 -4.95
N GLU A 438 8.64 -26.77 -5.50
CA GLU A 438 8.41 -26.31 -6.87
C GLU A 438 8.67 -24.80 -6.98
N ILE A 439 9.02 -24.34 -8.19
CA ILE A 439 9.17 -22.90 -8.45
C ILE A 439 7.79 -22.31 -8.63
N VAL A 440 7.37 -21.50 -7.66
CA VAL A 440 6.08 -20.81 -7.66
C VAL A 440 6.12 -19.63 -8.62
N ARG A 441 7.10 -18.74 -8.45
CA ARG A 441 7.16 -17.49 -9.22
C ARG A 441 8.58 -17.11 -9.59
N ARG A 442 8.76 -16.66 -10.84
CA ARG A 442 9.99 -16.04 -11.35
C ARG A 442 9.77 -14.55 -11.53
N TYR A 443 10.77 -13.76 -11.14
CA TYR A 443 10.78 -12.31 -11.22
C TYR A 443 11.99 -11.88 -12.04
N ARG A 444 11.81 -10.94 -12.96
CA ARG A 444 12.87 -10.35 -13.75
C ARG A 444 12.65 -8.85 -13.82
N GLU A 445 13.66 -8.05 -13.51
CA GLU A 445 13.58 -6.59 -13.54
C GLU A 445 14.08 -6.01 -14.87
N GLN A 446 15.13 -6.61 -15.44
CA GLN A 446 15.77 -6.14 -16.66
C GLN A 446 16.10 -7.32 -17.60
N PRO A 447 16.23 -7.08 -18.91
CA PRO A 447 16.05 -5.81 -19.63
C PRO A 447 14.59 -5.36 -19.71
N SER A 448 13.64 -6.28 -19.53
CA SER A 448 12.20 -5.97 -19.47
C SER A 448 11.59 -6.63 -18.23
N PRO A 449 10.83 -5.87 -17.41
CA PRO A 449 10.12 -6.39 -16.26
C PRO A 449 9.22 -7.56 -16.65
N LEU A 450 9.33 -8.67 -15.93
CA LEU A 450 8.51 -9.85 -16.17
C LEU A 450 8.33 -10.65 -14.90
N VAL A 451 7.09 -11.07 -14.66
CA VAL A 451 6.72 -12.02 -13.63
C VAL A 451 6.08 -13.23 -14.31
N ARG A 452 6.51 -14.43 -13.92
CA ARG A 452 5.91 -15.70 -14.35
C ARG A 452 5.47 -16.48 -13.13
N ASP A 453 4.18 -16.71 -12.98
CA ASP A 453 3.61 -17.50 -11.91
C ASP A 453 3.22 -18.88 -12.46
N ASN A 454 3.85 -19.93 -11.94
CA ASN A 454 3.61 -21.30 -12.40
C ASN A 454 2.44 -21.97 -11.70
N VAL A 455 2.01 -21.46 -10.54
CA VAL A 455 0.93 -22.05 -9.75
C VAL A 455 -0.41 -21.50 -10.22
N ARG A 456 -0.50 -20.18 -10.42
CA ARG A 456 -1.69 -19.50 -10.93
C ARG A 456 -1.72 -19.42 -12.46
N GLY A 457 -0.59 -19.68 -13.12
CA GLY A 457 -0.51 -19.84 -14.58
C GLY A 457 -0.37 -18.55 -15.38
N TYR A 458 -0.14 -17.40 -14.74
CA TYR A 458 -0.09 -16.10 -15.41
C TYR A 458 1.33 -15.62 -15.75
N ARG A 459 1.41 -14.70 -16.71
CA ARG A 459 2.64 -13.94 -17.04
C ARG A 459 2.30 -12.47 -17.21
N THR A 460 3.06 -11.59 -16.57
CA THR A 460 2.80 -10.15 -16.64
C THR A 460 4.07 -9.32 -16.64
N GLY A 461 4.07 -8.21 -17.39
CA GLY A 461 5.11 -7.19 -17.32
C GLY A 461 4.94 -6.23 -16.13
N ARG A 462 3.79 -6.29 -15.43
CA ARG A 462 3.43 -5.41 -14.30
C ARG A 462 4.08 -5.86 -13.00
N LEU A 463 5.41 -5.92 -12.99
CA LEU A 463 6.22 -6.34 -11.83
C LEU A 463 5.96 -5.44 -10.62
N ASP A 464 5.76 -4.15 -10.85
CA ASP A 464 5.41 -3.15 -9.85
C ASP A 464 4.10 -3.51 -9.12
N LEU A 465 3.05 -3.90 -9.83
CA LEU A 465 1.78 -4.31 -9.22
C LEU A 465 1.96 -5.55 -8.34
N VAL A 466 2.67 -6.55 -8.85
CA VAL A 466 2.99 -7.78 -8.10
C VAL A 466 3.73 -7.42 -6.81
N LEU A 467 4.84 -6.71 -6.91
CA LEU A 467 5.69 -6.35 -5.77
C LEU A 467 5.02 -5.35 -4.81
N SER A 468 4.01 -4.61 -5.27
CA SER A 468 3.19 -3.73 -4.44
C SER A 468 2.09 -4.46 -3.65
N GLY A 469 1.97 -5.78 -3.81
CA GLY A 469 1.07 -6.63 -3.05
C GLY A 469 -0.23 -7.01 -3.76
N ASP A 470 -0.31 -6.90 -5.09
CA ASP A 470 -1.49 -7.32 -5.87
C ASP A 470 -1.29 -8.64 -6.63
N PHE A 471 -0.31 -9.45 -6.22
CA PHE A 471 -0.01 -10.75 -6.82
C PHE A 471 -1.21 -11.71 -6.88
N ASP A 472 -2.18 -11.54 -5.99
CA ASP A 472 -3.37 -12.37 -5.87
C ASP A 472 -4.52 -11.99 -6.81
N LEU A 473 -4.45 -10.80 -7.41
CA LEU A 473 -5.46 -10.26 -8.34
C LEU A 473 -5.08 -10.40 -9.80
N ILE A 474 -3.87 -10.87 -10.09
CA ILE A 474 -3.38 -11.08 -11.45
C ILE A 474 -3.71 -12.53 -11.84
N SER A 475 -4.29 -12.67 -13.03
CA SER A 475 -4.73 -13.93 -13.63
C SER A 475 -4.27 -14.04 -15.07
#